data_AF-A0A1V6DDJ1-F1
#
_entry.id   AF-A0A1V6DDJ1-F1
#
_cell.length_a   1.000
_cell.length_b   1.000
_cell.length_c   1.000
_cell.angle_alpha   90.00
_cell.angle_beta   90.00
_cell.angle_gamma   90.00
#
_symmetry.space_group_name_H-M   'P 1'
#
loop_
_entity.id
_entity.type
_entity.pdbx_description
1 polymer ?
#
loop_
_entity_poly.entity_id
_entity_poly.type
_entity_poly.pdbx_seq_one_letter_code
_entity_poly.pdbx_strand_id
1 'polypeptide(L)'
;MRCTLLALAALSLTTTSLLSAPPAVKLQDDPPTVKTPKSGDLTGRIANPAKVADLSLVSRATRQTYTPKTWDRAAGRFTFASLPGDARYDLIIKTTDGRQIEGIDLDFCDLRMVRMAAERRKELGLPPERTQKFSADDAKAITEWISKLQDFMEIRRPLYIHGDGRRCTVLLELMRTREHYAGSGQFVWRVELWYFQNEYGGWEKVPNQERVLRRNRIAPGEWSKIHLEYFPELSAQVDQAGYCRPIEFTIPDKGDLSRGRLPNTQPEVKTPPHISGLDVKGDGDNN
;
A
#
# COMPACT_ATOMS: atom_id res chain seq x y z
N MET A 1 104.10 -24.28 -15.21
CA MET A 1 102.81 -24.98 -15.41
C MET A 1 101.72 -24.14 -14.78
N ARG A 2 100.66 -23.88 -15.55
CA ARG A 2 99.54 -22.98 -15.24
C ARG A 2 98.76 -23.47 -14.02
N CYS A 3 98.38 -22.57 -13.12
CA CYS A 3 97.16 -22.75 -12.33
C CYS A 3 96.50 -21.38 -12.11
N THR A 4 95.35 -21.24 -12.73
CA THR A 4 94.48 -20.07 -12.80
C THR A 4 93.61 -20.02 -11.55
N LEU A 5 93.47 -18.86 -10.91
CA LEU A 5 92.34 -18.60 -10.01
C LEU A 5 91.68 -17.27 -10.42
N LEU A 6 90.49 -17.39 -11.00
CA LEU A 6 89.57 -16.29 -11.27
C LEU A 6 88.97 -15.80 -9.93
N ALA A 7 89.10 -14.51 -9.64
CA ALA A 7 88.28 -13.84 -8.64
C ALA A 7 87.03 -13.29 -9.33
N LEU A 8 85.88 -13.90 -9.04
CA LEU A 8 84.56 -13.44 -9.46
C LEU A 8 84.11 -12.34 -8.48
N ALA A 9 84.07 -11.08 -8.92
CA ALA A 9 83.46 -10.00 -8.16
C ALA A 9 81.94 -10.01 -8.43
N ALA A 10 81.16 -10.50 -7.47
CA ALA A 10 79.70 -10.43 -7.51
C ALA A 10 79.26 -9.01 -7.11
N LEU A 11 78.84 -8.22 -8.10
CA LEU A 11 78.19 -6.93 -7.89
C LEU A 11 76.70 -7.18 -7.58
N SER A 12 76.34 -7.19 -6.30
CA SER A 12 74.94 -7.26 -5.87
C SER A 12 74.28 -5.89 -6.01
N LEU A 13 73.58 -5.66 -7.14
CA LEU A 13 72.62 -4.56 -7.25
C LEU A 13 71.36 -4.91 -6.45
N THR A 14 71.22 -4.34 -5.25
CA THR A 14 69.94 -4.30 -4.54
C THR A 14 69.10 -3.14 -5.08
N THR A 15 68.28 -3.41 -6.10
CA THR A 15 67.20 -2.51 -6.53
C THR A 15 66.06 -2.60 -5.50
N THR A 16 66.05 -1.67 -4.54
CA THR A 16 64.92 -1.49 -3.63
C THR A 16 63.78 -0.82 -4.39
N SER A 17 62.94 -1.61 -5.07
CA SER A 17 61.68 -1.12 -5.63
C SER A 17 60.77 -0.72 -4.48
N LEU A 18 60.72 0.57 -4.17
CA LEU A 18 59.70 1.18 -3.31
C LEU A 18 58.34 1.00 -4.01
N LEU A 19 57.63 -0.06 -3.68
CA LEU A 19 56.21 -0.20 -3.94
C LEU A 19 55.49 0.91 -3.17
N SER A 20 55.26 2.06 -3.80
CA SER A 20 54.36 3.08 -3.29
C SER A 20 52.96 2.47 -3.24
N ALA A 21 52.51 2.09 -2.04
CA ALA A 21 51.10 1.79 -1.83
C ALA A 21 50.30 3.01 -2.32
N PRO A 22 49.23 2.82 -3.12
CA PRO A 22 48.36 3.94 -3.48
C PRO A 22 47.87 4.59 -2.19
N PRO A 23 47.78 5.94 -2.13
CA PRO A 23 47.26 6.62 -0.97
C PRO A 23 45.90 6.02 -0.62
N ALA A 24 45.71 5.68 0.66
CA ALA A 24 44.45 5.14 1.15
C ALA A 24 43.31 6.07 0.73
N VAL A 25 42.48 5.62 -0.21
CA VAL A 25 41.26 6.33 -0.58
C VAL A 25 40.41 6.37 0.68
N LYS A 26 40.23 7.57 1.26
CA LYS A 26 39.29 7.76 2.35
C LYS A 26 37.92 7.46 1.78
N LEU A 27 37.40 6.28 2.11
CA LEU A 27 36.01 5.94 1.88
C LEU A 27 35.21 6.93 2.74
N GLN A 28 34.66 7.92 2.06
CA GLN A 28 33.73 8.86 2.66
C GLN A 28 32.34 8.34 2.32
N ASP A 29 31.55 8.08 3.35
CA ASP A 29 30.16 7.71 3.13
C ASP A 29 29.45 8.87 2.43
N ASP A 30 28.80 8.57 1.32
CA ASP A 30 27.93 9.53 0.66
C ASP A 30 26.82 9.93 1.65
N PRO A 31 26.47 11.22 1.71
CA PRO A 31 25.35 11.65 2.54
C PRO A 31 24.09 10.87 2.11
N PRO A 32 23.24 10.45 3.07
CA PRO A 32 22.06 9.67 2.74
C PRO A 32 21.20 10.46 1.74
N THR A 33 20.91 9.85 0.60
CA THR A 33 20.14 10.46 -0.49
C THR A 33 18.72 10.85 -0.04
N VAL A 34 18.19 10.18 0.99
CA VAL A 34 16.82 10.36 1.49
C VAL A 34 16.80 11.32 2.67
N LYS A 35 16.14 12.48 2.48
CA LYS A 35 15.90 13.45 3.55
C LYS A 35 14.93 12.89 4.59
N THR A 36 15.11 13.28 5.85
CA THR A 36 14.15 12.96 6.92
C THR A 36 12.79 13.62 6.60
N PRO A 37 11.68 12.86 6.57
CA PRO A 37 10.36 13.42 6.32
C PRO A 37 9.96 14.43 7.38
N LYS A 38 9.34 15.55 6.95
CA LYS A 38 8.76 16.54 7.85
C LYS A 38 7.37 16.11 8.30
N SER A 39 7.01 16.39 9.55
CA SER A 39 5.63 16.21 10.01
C SER A 39 4.69 17.18 9.30
N GLY A 40 3.44 16.77 9.10
CA GLY A 40 2.41 17.57 8.45
C GLY A 40 1.06 17.49 9.17
N ASP A 41 0.15 18.37 8.76
CA ASP A 41 -1.22 18.37 9.24
C ASP A 41 -2.15 17.81 8.15
N LEU A 42 -3.10 16.98 8.55
CA LEU A 42 -4.18 16.52 7.68
C LEU A 42 -5.44 17.29 8.05
N THR A 43 -5.94 18.08 7.10
CA THR A 43 -7.18 18.85 7.24
C THR A 43 -8.27 18.30 6.34
N GLY A 44 -9.52 18.60 6.65
CA GLY A 44 -10.60 18.28 5.73
C GLY A 44 -11.97 18.77 6.18
N ARG A 45 -12.98 18.45 5.39
CA ARG A 45 -14.38 18.77 5.63
C ARG A 45 -15.31 17.61 5.29
N ILE A 46 -16.26 17.36 6.17
CA ILE A 46 -17.41 16.49 5.95
C ILE A 46 -18.63 17.36 5.67
N ALA A 47 -19.25 17.21 4.51
CA ALA A 47 -20.33 18.10 4.05
C ALA A 47 -21.60 18.03 4.93
N ASN A 48 -21.89 16.86 5.50
CA ASN A 48 -23.05 16.59 6.34
C ASN A 48 -22.62 16.14 7.76
N PRO A 49 -22.01 17.05 8.55
CA PRO A 49 -21.34 16.69 9.81
C PRO A 49 -22.29 16.22 10.92
N ALA A 50 -23.59 16.55 10.82
CA ALA A 50 -24.60 16.03 11.74
C ALA A 50 -24.72 14.49 11.74
N LYS A 51 -24.25 13.83 10.67
CA LYS A 51 -24.21 12.37 10.58
C LYS A 51 -23.00 11.75 11.26
N VAL A 52 -22.02 12.54 11.71
CA VAL A 52 -20.77 12.05 12.31
C VAL A 52 -20.95 11.91 13.81
N ALA A 53 -20.85 10.68 14.32
CA ALA A 53 -20.78 10.40 15.75
C ALA A 53 -19.36 10.59 16.29
N ASP A 54 -18.38 10.00 15.59
CA ASP A 54 -16.96 9.96 15.97
C ASP A 54 -16.06 10.01 14.74
N LEU A 55 -14.86 10.58 14.92
CA LEU A 55 -13.87 10.76 13.87
C LEU A 55 -12.50 10.35 14.41
N SER A 56 -11.81 9.48 13.70
CA SER A 56 -10.44 9.07 14.02
C SER A 56 -9.62 8.86 12.76
N LEU A 57 -8.31 8.84 12.90
CA LEU A 57 -7.38 8.60 11.79
C LEU A 57 -6.48 7.43 12.17
N VAL A 58 -6.16 6.54 11.24
CA VAL A 58 -5.26 5.41 11.50
C VAL A 58 -4.08 5.42 10.55
N SER A 59 -2.86 5.26 11.08
CA SER A 59 -1.70 4.90 10.27
C SER A 59 -1.69 3.39 10.08
N ARG A 60 -1.83 2.90 8.85
CA ARG A 60 -1.81 1.43 8.59
C ARG A 60 -0.41 0.84 8.76
N ALA A 61 0.64 1.65 8.64
CA ALA A 61 2.03 1.23 8.86
C ALA A 61 2.31 0.94 10.34
N THR A 62 1.92 1.84 11.24
CA THR A 62 2.19 1.71 12.68
C THR A 62 1.01 1.17 13.49
N ARG A 63 -0.17 1.07 12.88
CA ARG A 63 -1.48 0.80 13.52
C ARG A 63 -1.87 1.82 14.58
N GLN A 64 -1.18 2.95 14.66
CA GLN A 64 -1.49 4.01 15.59
C GLN A 64 -2.78 4.72 15.16
N THR A 65 -3.66 4.94 16.13
CA THR A 65 -4.87 5.74 15.98
C THR A 65 -4.65 7.14 16.53
N TYR A 66 -5.17 8.13 15.83
CA TYR A 66 -5.10 9.54 16.19
C TYR A 66 -6.53 10.08 16.34
N THR A 67 -6.71 10.96 17.30
CA THR A 67 -7.92 11.77 17.46
C THR A 67 -7.70 13.15 16.84
N PRO A 68 -8.74 13.79 16.30
CA PRO A 68 -8.60 15.12 15.72
C PRO A 68 -8.14 16.12 16.79
N LYS A 69 -7.20 17.01 16.43
CA LYS A 69 -6.83 18.16 17.26
C LYS A 69 -7.99 19.15 17.34
N THR A 70 -8.71 19.33 16.22
CA THR A 70 -9.90 20.17 16.14
C THR A 70 -10.99 19.47 15.34
N TRP A 71 -12.23 19.55 15.82
CA TRP A 71 -13.42 19.07 15.13
C TRP A 71 -14.56 20.08 15.29
N ASP A 72 -14.78 20.90 14.26
CA ASP A 72 -15.91 21.82 14.17
C ASP A 72 -17.12 21.07 13.60
N ARG A 73 -18.02 20.66 14.49
CA ARG A 73 -19.25 19.94 14.14
C ARG A 73 -20.24 20.76 13.32
N ALA A 74 -20.19 22.09 13.38
CA ALA A 74 -21.11 22.95 12.65
C ALA A 74 -20.64 23.14 11.20
N ALA A 75 -19.36 23.46 11.01
CA ALA A 75 -18.78 23.62 9.68
C ALA A 75 -18.37 22.29 9.01
N GLY A 76 -18.29 21.22 9.81
CA GLY A 76 -17.82 19.90 9.43
C GLY A 76 -16.32 19.85 9.17
N ARG A 77 -15.53 20.78 9.73
CA ARG A 77 -14.08 20.89 9.49
C ARG A 77 -13.28 20.18 10.57
N PHE A 78 -12.25 19.44 10.17
CA PHE A 78 -11.35 18.73 11.09
C PHE A 78 -9.88 19.00 10.79
N THR A 79 -9.04 18.78 11.80
CA THR A 79 -7.58 18.78 11.66
C THR A 79 -6.96 17.72 12.55
N PHE A 80 -6.10 16.90 11.98
CA PHE A 80 -5.14 16.04 12.67
C PHE A 80 -3.78 16.68 12.50
N ALA A 81 -3.11 17.01 13.61
CA ALA A 81 -1.87 17.77 13.56
C ALA A 81 -0.64 16.90 13.82
N SER A 82 0.50 17.35 13.31
CA SER A 82 1.82 16.76 13.63
C SER A 82 1.93 15.27 13.28
N LEU A 83 1.31 14.87 12.17
CA LEU A 83 1.41 13.53 11.64
C LEU A 83 2.79 13.32 11.03
N PRO A 84 3.44 12.17 11.28
CA PRO A 84 4.66 11.79 10.55
C PRO A 84 4.52 11.94 9.02
N GLY A 85 5.53 12.53 8.39
CA GLY A 85 5.59 12.66 6.93
C GLY A 85 6.02 11.38 6.24
N ASP A 86 5.89 11.38 4.91
CA ASP A 86 6.07 10.20 4.04
C ASP A 86 5.24 8.99 4.50
N ALA A 87 4.00 9.26 4.94
CA ALA A 87 3.11 8.25 5.49
C ALA A 87 1.67 8.42 4.97
N ARG A 88 0.96 7.28 4.90
CA ARG A 88 -0.45 7.19 4.53
C ARG A 88 -1.31 7.00 5.78
N TYR A 89 -2.48 7.63 5.76
CA TYR A 89 -3.44 7.62 6.84
C TYR A 89 -4.85 7.44 6.30
N ASP A 90 -5.64 6.59 6.97
CA ASP A 90 -7.03 6.33 6.61
C ASP A 90 -7.95 7.00 7.63
N LEU A 91 -8.86 7.84 7.17
CA LEU A 91 -9.89 8.46 8.01
C LEU A 91 -11.00 7.45 8.32
N ILE A 92 -11.35 7.32 9.59
CA ILE A 92 -12.45 6.49 10.06
C ILE A 92 -13.55 7.40 10.60
N ILE A 93 -14.71 7.32 9.97
CA ILE A 93 -15.94 8.03 10.37
C ILE A 93 -16.88 6.98 10.95
N LYS A 94 -17.24 7.13 12.22
CA LYS A 94 -18.42 6.43 12.77
C LYS A 94 -19.60 7.35 12.67
N THR A 95 -20.67 6.88 12.06
CA THR A 95 -21.87 7.68 11.85
C THR A 95 -22.88 7.47 12.97
N THR A 96 -23.82 8.40 13.09
CA THR A 96 -24.88 8.34 14.12
C THR A 96 -25.88 7.20 13.91
N ASP A 97 -26.01 6.68 12.69
CA ASP A 97 -26.79 5.49 12.32
C ASP A 97 -26.00 4.18 12.48
N GLY A 98 -24.80 4.22 13.05
CA GLY A 98 -24.01 3.03 13.41
C GLY A 98 -23.12 2.48 12.31
N ARG A 99 -22.95 3.19 11.18
CA ARG A 99 -22.00 2.81 10.13
C ARG A 99 -20.59 3.15 10.55
N GLN A 100 -19.67 2.34 10.05
CA GLN A 100 -18.26 2.67 10.06
C GLN A 100 -17.78 2.82 8.61
N ILE A 101 -17.35 4.02 8.27
CA ILE A 101 -16.84 4.38 6.95
C ILE A 101 -15.34 4.60 7.09
N GLU A 102 -14.52 3.87 6.33
CA GLU A 102 -13.07 3.93 6.44
C GLU A 102 -12.41 4.33 5.11
N GLY A 103 -11.36 5.13 5.22
CA GLY A 103 -10.30 5.20 4.22
C GLY A 103 -9.72 3.82 3.94
N ILE A 104 -9.35 3.61 2.69
CA ILE A 104 -8.52 2.49 2.28
C ILE A 104 -7.42 2.94 1.33
N ASP A 105 -6.18 2.85 1.79
CA ASP A 105 -5.01 3.05 0.93
C ASP A 105 -4.87 1.87 -0.04
N LEU A 106 -5.09 2.15 -1.33
CA LEU A 106 -4.98 1.19 -2.43
C LEU A 106 -3.63 1.30 -3.18
N ASP A 107 -2.69 2.10 -2.68
CA ASP A 107 -1.33 2.11 -3.23
C ASP A 107 -0.70 0.72 -3.12
N PHE A 108 0.22 0.42 -4.04
CA PHE A 108 0.96 -0.82 -4.02
C PHE A 108 1.89 -0.92 -2.80
N CYS A 109 2.08 -2.13 -2.24
CA CYS A 109 2.81 -2.36 -0.97
C CYS A 109 4.20 -1.71 -0.91
N ASP A 110 4.89 -1.67 -2.04
CA ASP A 110 6.27 -1.16 -2.16
C ASP A 110 6.35 0.18 -2.92
N LEU A 111 5.27 0.96 -2.97
CA LEU A 111 5.25 2.21 -3.75
C LEU A 111 6.42 3.13 -3.42
N ARG A 112 6.83 3.21 -2.15
CA ARG A 112 8.03 3.97 -1.75
C ARG A 112 9.30 3.44 -2.39
N MET A 113 9.51 2.13 -2.39
CA MET A 113 10.66 1.51 -3.05
C MET A 113 10.62 1.72 -4.56
N VAL A 114 9.44 1.66 -5.18
CA VAL A 114 9.24 1.96 -6.60
C VAL A 114 9.64 3.40 -6.92
N ARG A 115 9.23 4.37 -6.10
CA ARG A 115 9.64 5.78 -6.27
C ARG A 115 11.15 5.95 -6.16
N MET A 116 11.77 5.38 -5.13
CA MET A 116 13.23 5.44 -4.95
C MET A 116 13.97 4.75 -6.09
N ALA A 117 13.46 3.62 -6.60
CA ALA A 117 14.04 2.93 -7.75
C ALA A 117 13.94 3.80 -9.02
N ALA A 118 12.83 4.50 -9.24
CA ALA A 118 12.66 5.42 -10.37
C ALA A 118 13.65 6.60 -10.30
N GLU A 119 13.80 7.22 -9.11
CA GLU A 119 14.79 8.27 -8.87
C GLU A 119 16.22 7.76 -9.13
N ARG A 120 16.56 6.58 -8.61
CA ARG A 120 17.89 5.99 -8.81
C ARG A 120 18.17 5.68 -10.28
N ARG A 121 17.18 5.20 -11.04
CA ARG A 121 17.34 4.99 -12.49
C ARG A 121 17.62 6.29 -13.22
N LYS A 122 16.93 7.37 -12.84
CA LYS A 122 17.15 8.71 -13.40
C LYS A 122 18.57 9.21 -13.10
N GLU A 123 19.05 9.06 -11.86
CA GLU A 123 20.44 9.41 -11.49
C GLU A 123 21.48 8.63 -12.28
N LEU A 124 21.23 7.34 -12.52
CA LEU A 124 22.13 6.45 -13.26
C LEU A 124 21.99 6.56 -14.79
N GLY A 125 21.12 7.43 -15.30
CA GLY A 125 20.84 7.54 -16.74
C GLY A 125 20.22 6.28 -17.36
N LEU A 126 19.62 5.41 -16.54
CA LEU A 126 18.96 4.19 -16.99
C LEU A 126 17.58 4.53 -17.57
N PRO A 127 17.11 3.78 -18.59
CA PRO A 127 15.77 3.98 -19.12
C PRO A 127 14.72 3.74 -18.02
N PRO A 128 13.57 4.42 -18.09
CA PRO A 128 12.47 4.21 -17.15
C PRO A 128 12.02 2.74 -17.15
N GLU A 129 11.35 2.32 -16.09
CA GLU A 129 10.77 0.98 -16.04
C GLU A 129 9.79 0.79 -17.21
N ARG A 130 9.69 -0.44 -17.72
CA ARG A 130 8.73 -0.77 -18.77
C ARG A 130 7.31 -0.44 -18.29
N THR A 131 6.67 0.48 -19.00
CA THR A 131 5.29 0.85 -18.76
C THR A 131 4.36 -0.17 -19.42
N GLN A 132 3.58 -0.89 -18.60
CA GLN A 132 2.40 -1.60 -19.06
C GLN A 132 1.18 -0.75 -18.70
N LYS A 133 0.14 -0.85 -19.51
CA LYS A 133 -1.16 -0.25 -19.20
C LYS A 133 -2.04 -1.24 -18.45
N PHE A 134 -2.75 -0.78 -17.43
CA PHE A 134 -3.75 -1.61 -16.74
C PHE A 134 -5.11 -1.47 -17.44
N SER A 135 -5.70 -2.59 -17.83
CA SER A 135 -6.93 -2.66 -18.62
C SER A 135 -8.07 -3.37 -17.88
N ALA A 136 -9.28 -3.30 -18.44
CA ALA A 136 -10.43 -4.03 -17.91
C ALA A 136 -10.25 -5.55 -18.00
N ASP A 137 -9.54 -6.03 -19.02
CA ASP A 137 -9.21 -7.46 -19.17
C ASP A 137 -8.26 -7.94 -18.06
N ASP A 138 -7.34 -7.07 -17.62
CA ASP A 138 -6.46 -7.36 -16.48
C ASP A 138 -7.27 -7.50 -15.18
N ALA A 139 -8.19 -6.56 -14.92
CA ALA A 139 -9.08 -6.63 -13.76
C ALA A 139 -9.96 -7.90 -13.79
N LYS A 140 -10.44 -8.30 -14.97
CA LYS A 140 -11.18 -9.55 -15.17
C LYS A 140 -10.31 -10.78 -14.90
N ALA A 141 -9.10 -10.82 -15.45
CA ALA A 141 -8.15 -11.91 -15.24
C ALA A 141 -7.82 -12.10 -13.75
N ILE A 142 -7.60 -11.00 -13.01
CA ILE A 142 -7.36 -11.02 -11.56
C ILE A 142 -8.61 -11.52 -10.82
N THR A 143 -9.80 -11.06 -11.19
CA THR A 143 -11.06 -11.51 -10.57
C THR A 143 -11.29 -13.01 -10.79
N GLU A 144 -11.01 -13.51 -11.99
CA GLU A 144 -11.07 -14.94 -12.31
C GLU A 144 -10.02 -15.75 -11.55
N TRP A 145 -8.81 -15.22 -11.40
CA TRP A 145 -7.77 -15.86 -10.62
C TRP A 145 -8.20 -16.02 -9.15
N ILE A 146 -8.74 -14.95 -8.56
CA ILE A 146 -9.24 -14.95 -7.17
C ILE A 146 -10.38 -15.97 -7.00
N SER A 147 -11.32 -16.05 -7.96
CA SER A 147 -12.45 -16.98 -7.84
C SER A 147 -12.06 -18.46 -7.96
N LYS A 148 -10.98 -18.76 -8.69
CA LYS A 148 -10.46 -20.12 -8.88
C LYS A 148 -9.52 -20.57 -7.75
N LEU A 149 -9.14 -19.69 -6.84
CA LEU A 149 -8.20 -20.00 -5.76
C LEU A 149 -8.81 -21.03 -4.79
N GLN A 150 -8.11 -22.15 -4.61
CA GLN A 150 -8.47 -23.19 -3.65
C GLN A 150 -7.64 -23.01 -2.38
N ASP A 151 -8.12 -22.17 -1.46
CA ASP A 151 -7.53 -22.00 -0.14
C ASP A 151 -8.55 -22.26 0.99
N PHE A 152 -8.15 -21.97 2.23
CA PHE A 152 -8.97 -22.15 3.43
C PHE A 152 -10.31 -21.37 3.44
N MET A 153 -10.38 -20.23 2.76
CA MET A 153 -11.56 -19.37 2.67
C MET A 153 -12.55 -19.90 1.62
N GLU A 154 -13.85 -19.70 1.83
CA GLU A 154 -14.89 -20.20 0.92
C GLU A 154 -15.40 -19.11 -0.01
N ILE A 155 -15.59 -17.92 0.57
CA ILE A 155 -16.11 -16.74 -0.10
C ILE A 155 -14.96 -15.76 -0.26
N ARG A 156 -14.77 -15.30 -1.49
CA ARG A 156 -13.80 -14.25 -1.87
C ARG A 156 -14.55 -13.21 -2.67
N ARG A 157 -14.65 -12.01 -2.14
CA ARG A 157 -15.39 -10.91 -2.77
C ARG A 157 -14.49 -9.71 -2.96
N PRO A 158 -13.98 -9.48 -4.19
CA PRO A 158 -13.28 -8.26 -4.52
C PRO A 158 -14.21 -7.05 -4.33
N LEU A 159 -13.79 -6.09 -3.52
CA LEU A 159 -14.50 -4.82 -3.31
C LEU A 159 -13.91 -3.72 -4.20
N TYR A 160 -12.58 -3.65 -4.26
CA TYR A 160 -11.84 -2.72 -5.11
C TYR A 160 -10.73 -3.42 -5.85
N ILE A 161 -10.47 -2.96 -7.08
CA ILE A 161 -9.30 -3.29 -7.89
C ILE A 161 -8.70 -1.96 -8.35
N HIS A 162 -7.45 -1.69 -7.98
CA HIS A 162 -6.73 -0.49 -8.36
C HIS A 162 -5.48 -0.87 -9.13
N GLY A 163 -5.44 -0.53 -10.42
CA GLY A 163 -4.28 -0.74 -11.28
C GLY A 163 -3.31 0.44 -11.26
N ASP A 164 -2.03 0.13 -11.33
CA ASP A 164 -0.94 1.07 -11.60
C ASP A 164 0.04 0.41 -12.59
N GLY A 165 -0.36 0.43 -13.85
CA GLY A 165 0.34 -0.21 -14.96
C GLY A 165 0.52 -1.73 -14.80
N ARG A 166 1.73 -2.17 -14.43
CA ARG A 166 2.03 -3.60 -14.17
C ARG A 166 1.73 -4.04 -12.75
N ARG A 167 1.23 -3.15 -11.90
CA ARG A 167 0.92 -3.41 -10.50
C ARG A 167 -0.58 -3.29 -10.30
N CYS A 168 -1.10 -4.03 -9.33
CA CYS A 168 -2.50 -3.94 -8.96
C CYS A 168 -2.68 -4.24 -7.47
N THR A 169 -3.53 -3.47 -6.82
CA THR A 169 -3.95 -3.69 -5.43
C THR A 169 -5.42 -4.07 -5.42
N VAL A 170 -5.78 -5.13 -4.69
CA VAL A 170 -7.15 -5.62 -4.56
C VAL A 170 -7.56 -5.59 -3.11
N LEU A 171 -8.63 -4.85 -2.79
CA LEU A 171 -9.30 -4.98 -1.50
C LEU A 171 -10.27 -6.16 -1.57
N LEU A 172 -10.05 -7.14 -0.71
CA LEU A 172 -10.76 -8.41 -0.72
C LEU A 172 -11.45 -8.64 0.62
N GLU A 173 -12.75 -8.94 0.56
CA GLU A 173 -13.44 -9.55 1.68
C GLU A 173 -13.34 -11.07 1.55
N LEU A 174 -12.89 -11.71 2.62
CA LEU A 174 -12.72 -13.14 2.71
C LEU A 174 -13.59 -13.68 3.82
N MET A 175 -14.31 -14.77 3.55
CA MET A 175 -15.10 -15.42 4.57
C MET A 175 -15.12 -16.94 4.44
N ARG A 176 -15.15 -17.59 5.59
CA ARG A 176 -15.46 -19.01 5.73
C ARG A 176 -16.62 -19.14 6.70
N THR A 177 -17.67 -19.84 6.27
CA THR A 177 -18.88 -20.03 7.07
C THR A 177 -18.96 -21.43 7.66
N ARG A 178 -18.22 -22.41 7.12
CA ARG A 178 -18.15 -23.77 7.65
C ARG A 178 -17.16 -23.90 8.81
N GLU A 179 -17.51 -24.78 9.73
CA GLU A 179 -16.71 -25.10 10.92
C GLU A 179 -15.32 -25.63 10.56
N HIS A 180 -14.34 -25.36 11.43
CA HIS A 180 -12.98 -25.87 11.32
C HIS A 180 -12.52 -26.31 12.71
N TYR A 181 -12.46 -27.64 12.91
CA TYR A 181 -12.18 -28.38 14.15
C TYR A 181 -13.14 -28.05 15.32
N ALA A 182 -13.84 -29.10 15.77
CA ALA A 182 -14.74 -29.20 16.93
C ALA A 182 -15.03 -27.89 17.71
N GLY A 183 -16.16 -27.26 17.40
CA GLY A 183 -16.84 -26.31 18.28
C GLY A 183 -16.77 -24.86 17.81
N SER A 184 -17.84 -24.39 17.16
CA SER A 184 -18.68 -23.24 17.59
C SER A 184 -19.51 -22.57 16.47
N GLY A 185 -19.56 -23.10 15.24
CA GLY A 185 -20.37 -22.48 14.17
C GLY A 185 -20.03 -21.02 13.86
N GLN A 186 -18.81 -20.58 14.19
CA GLN A 186 -18.34 -19.21 13.99
C GLN A 186 -17.82 -18.99 12.57
N PHE A 187 -18.04 -17.79 12.05
CA PHE A 187 -17.43 -17.35 10.81
C PHE A 187 -15.97 -16.94 11.05
N VAL A 188 -15.11 -17.26 10.10
CA VAL A 188 -13.82 -16.59 9.94
C VAL A 188 -14.04 -15.49 8.91
N TRP A 189 -13.96 -14.24 9.32
CA TRP A 189 -14.15 -13.08 8.45
C TRP A 189 -12.88 -12.23 8.44
N ARG A 190 -12.44 -11.85 7.24
CA ARG A 190 -11.28 -11.00 7.03
C ARG A 190 -11.54 -9.97 5.95
N VAL A 191 -10.84 -8.85 6.08
CA VAL A 191 -10.66 -7.91 4.99
C VAL A 191 -9.16 -7.74 4.81
N GLU A 192 -8.69 -7.98 3.59
CA GLU A 192 -7.28 -8.01 3.24
C GLU A 192 -7.03 -7.18 1.99
N LEU A 193 -5.84 -6.59 1.89
CA LEU A 193 -5.31 -6.08 0.63
C LEU A 193 -4.34 -7.11 0.06
N TRP A 194 -4.60 -7.50 -1.18
CA TRP A 194 -3.72 -8.36 -1.96
C TRP A 194 -3.07 -7.54 -3.06
N TYR A 195 -1.81 -7.84 -3.33
CA TYR A 195 -1.01 -7.14 -4.33
C TYR A 195 -0.70 -8.10 -5.46
N PHE A 196 -0.82 -7.62 -6.69
CA PHE A 196 -0.59 -8.37 -7.91
C PHE A 196 0.41 -7.64 -8.79
N GLN A 197 1.27 -8.39 -9.47
CA GLN A 197 2.21 -7.87 -10.44
C GLN A 197 2.08 -8.64 -11.75
N ASN A 198 2.13 -7.93 -12.87
CA ASN A 198 2.18 -8.53 -14.18
C ASN A 198 3.62 -8.88 -14.54
N GLU A 199 3.90 -10.18 -14.59
CA GLU A 199 5.18 -10.73 -14.99
C GLU A 199 5.01 -11.47 -16.32
N TYR A 200 5.74 -11.04 -17.34
CA TYR A 200 5.77 -11.67 -18.67
C TYR A 200 4.38 -11.94 -19.30
N GLY A 201 3.39 -11.11 -19.01
CA GLY A 201 2.02 -11.24 -19.56
C GLY A 201 1.04 -12.02 -18.69
N GLY A 202 1.46 -12.48 -17.50
CA GLY A 202 0.60 -13.11 -16.49
C GLY A 202 0.53 -12.28 -15.21
N TRP A 203 -0.65 -12.24 -14.57
CA TRP A 203 -0.81 -11.63 -13.26
C TRP A 203 -0.54 -12.65 -12.15
N GLU A 204 0.35 -12.30 -11.23
CA GLU A 204 0.68 -13.13 -10.07
C GLU A 204 0.47 -12.35 -8.78
N LYS A 205 -0.07 -13.00 -7.76
CA LYS A 205 -0.16 -12.43 -6.41
C LYS A 205 1.26 -12.36 -5.83
N VAL A 206 1.66 -11.19 -5.35
CA VAL A 206 2.95 -11.01 -4.67
C VAL A 206 2.94 -11.79 -3.34
N PRO A 207 3.86 -12.74 -3.14
CA PRO A 207 3.83 -13.62 -1.97
C PRO A 207 4.22 -12.86 -0.69
N ASN A 208 3.52 -13.17 0.42
CA ASN A 208 3.78 -12.65 1.76
C ASN A 208 3.71 -11.11 1.90
N GLN A 209 3.13 -10.42 0.93
CA GLN A 209 2.94 -8.97 0.96
C GLN A 209 1.50 -8.58 1.35
N GLU A 210 0.57 -9.53 1.49
CA GLU A 210 -0.81 -9.17 1.84
C GLU A 210 -0.91 -8.40 3.16
N ARG A 211 -1.81 -7.41 3.19
CA ARG A 211 -2.06 -6.60 4.37
C ARG A 211 -3.42 -6.95 4.95
N VAL A 212 -3.41 -7.61 6.12
CA VAL A 212 -4.64 -7.93 6.86
C VAL A 212 -5.14 -6.69 7.58
N LEU A 213 -6.31 -6.18 7.17
CA LEU A 213 -6.96 -5.03 7.80
C LEU A 213 -7.84 -5.46 8.96
N ARG A 214 -8.53 -6.60 8.79
CA ARG A 214 -9.42 -7.18 9.79
C ARG A 214 -9.28 -8.69 9.78
N ARG A 215 -9.32 -9.28 10.96
CA ARG A 215 -9.39 -10.73 11.14
C ARG A 215 -10.18 -11.04 12.39
N ASN A 216 -11.37 -11.60 12.21
CA ASN A 216 -12.26 -11.96 13.29
C ASN A 216 -12.70 -13.41 13.16
N ARG A 217 -12.80 -14.09 14.31
CA ARG A 217 -13.59 -15.30 14.47
C ARG A 217 -14.84 -14.87 15.24
N ILE A 218 -16.00 -14.90 14.59
CA ILE A 218 -17.19 -14.17 15.03
C ILE A 218 -18.45 -15.02 14.88
N ALA A 219 -19.37 -14.95 15.84
CA ALA A 219 -20.65 -15.63 15.76
C ALA A 219 -21.52 -15.02 14.63
N PRO A 220 -22.35 -15.80 13.92
CA PRO A 220 -23.16 -15.29 12.81
C PRO A 220 -24.04 -14.09 13.17
N GLY A 221 -24.63 -14.08 14.37
CA GLY A 221 -25.48 -12.97 14.85
C GLY A 221 -24.71 -11.69 15.21
N GLU A 222 -23.42 -11.78 15.55
CA GLU A 222 -22.57 -10.59 15.72
C GLU A 222 -22.04 -10.12 14.36
N TRP A 223 -21.72 -11.06 13.47
CA TRP A 223 -21.31 -10.75 12.10
C TRP A 223 -22.42 -10.02 11.33
N SER A 224 -23.69 -10.40 11.52
CA SER A 224 -24.82 -9.75 10.86
C SER A 224 -25.04 -8.30 11.28
N LYS A 225 -24.38 -7.82 12.34
CA LYS A 225 -24.43 -6.42 12.78
C LYS A 225 -23.36 -5.55 12.14
N ILE A 226 -22.40 -6.12 11.43
CA ILE A 226 -21.31 -5.38 10.82
C ILE A 226 -21.87 -4.39 9.79
N HIS A 227 -21.53 -3.12 9.98
CA HIS A 227 -21.82 -2.03 9.07
C HIS A 227 -20.52 -1.30 8.74
N LEU A 228 -19.85 -1.75 7.70
CA LEU A 228 -18.50 -1.31 7.34
C LEU A 228 -18.42 -1.04 5.85
N GLU A 229 -17.97 0.15 5.48
CA GLU A 229 -17.77 0.55 4.10
C GLU A 229 -16.38 1.17 3.93
N TYR A 230 -15.76 0.96 2.78
CA TYR A 230 -14.45 1.51 2.44
C TYR A 230 -14.56 2.54 1.32
N PHE A 231 -13.85 3.65 1.45
CA PHE A 231 -13.81 4.76 0.50
C PHE A 231 -12.36 5.23 0.31
N PRO A 232 -11.73 4.95 -0.85
CA PRO A 232 -10.33 5.34 -1.10
C PRO A 232 -10.07 6.85 -0.96
N GLU A 233 -11.07 7.69 -1.21
CA GLU A 233 -10.98 9.15 -1.07
C GLU A 233 -10.82 9.63 0.38
N LEU A 234 -11.06 8.76 1.36
CA LEU A 234 -10.83 9.01 2.79
C LEU A 234 -9.40 8.65 3.23
N SER A 235 -8.55 8.23 2.31
CA SER A 235 -7.13 7.97 2.55
C SER A 235 -6.29 9.15 2.08
N ALA A 236 -5.37 9.60 2.92
CA ALA A 236 -4.51 10.73 2.62
C ALA A 236 -3.03 10.41 2.82
N GLN A 237 -2.19 11.08 2.03
CA GLN A 237 -0.73 11.02 2.17
C GLN A 237 -0.25 12.34 2.76
N VAL A 238 0.53 12.25 3.84
CA VAL A 238 1.41 13.33 4.27
C VAL A 238 2.74 13.07 3.56
N ASP A 239 3.14 13.96 2.66
CA ASP A 239 4.35 13.78 1.86
C ASP A 239 5.64 14.06 2.68
N GLN A 240 6.80 13.96 2.03
CA GLN A 240 8.09 14.23 2.68
C GLN A 240 8.25 15.68 3.15
N ALA A 241 7.54 16.63 2.53
CA ALA A 241 7.57 18.04 2.91
C ALA A 241 6.59 18.37 4.03
N GLY A 242 5.75 17.41 4.45
CA GLY A 242 4.70 17.60 5.44
C GLY A 242 3.41 18.16 4.83
N TYR A 243 3.28 18.18 3.51
CA TYR A 243 2.04 18.59 2.85
C TYR A 243 1.08 17.42 2.74
N CYS A 244 -0.20 17.71 2.95
CA CYS A 244 -1.30 16.76 2.79
C CYS A 244 -2.44 17.45 2.05
N ARG A 245 -2.97 16.81 1.01
CA ARG A 245 -4.17 17.31 0.33
C ARG A 245 -5.36 17.26 1.31
N PRO A 246 -6.17 18.33 1.40
CA PRO A 246 -7.38 18.29 2.23
C PRO A 246 -8.39 17.24 1.74
N ILE A 247 -9.02 16.56 2.69
CA ILE A 247 -10.12 15.62 2.40
C ILE A 247 -11.44 16.39 2.34
N GLU A 248 -12.20 16.23 1.27
CA GLU A 248 -13.58 16.71 1.15
C GLU A 248 -14.48 15.50 0.93
N PHE A 249 -15.45 15.27 1.81
CA PHE A 249 -16.28 14.06 1.75
C PHE A 249 -17.74 14.33 2.12
N THR A 250 -18.65 13.64 1.44
CA THR A 250 -20.08 13.64 1.76
C THR A 250 -20.49 12.23 2.15
N ILE A 251 -20.99 12.04 3.37
CA ILE A 251 -21.45 10.73 3.83
C ILE A 251 -22.69 10.34 3.01
N PRO A 252 -22.68 9.22 2.27
CA PRO A 252 -23.82 8.78 1.49
C PRO A 252 -25.06 8.56 2.35
N ASP A 253 -26.25 8.84 1.81
CA ASP A 253 -27.51 8.64 2.52
C ASP A 253 -27.81 7.16 2.81
N LYS A 254 -27.32 6.27 1.95
CA LYS A 254 -27.50 4.81 2.06
C LYS A 254 -26.14 4.14 1.95
N GLY A 255 -26.00 3.00 2.63
CA GLY A 255 -24.82 2.16 2.47
C GLY A 255 -24.79 1.46 1.11
N ASP A 256 -23.58 1.15 0.65
CA ASP A 256 -23.29 0.49 -0.62
C ASP A 256 -22.66 -0.89 -0.38
N LEU A 257 -23.39 -1.94 -0.75
CA LEU A 257 -22.92 -3.33 -0.62
C LEU A 257 -21.66 -3.63 -1.41
N SER A 258 -21.38 -2.89 -2.47
CA SER A 258 -20.18 -3.09 -3.28
C SER A 258 -18.91 -2.52 -2.63
N ARG A 259 -19.05 -1.69 -1.60
CA ARG A 259 -17.93 -1.03 -0.89
C ARG A 259 -17.59 -1.68 0.45
N GLY A 260 -18.33 -2.70 0.85
CA GLY A 260 -18.11 -3.36 2.13
C GLY A 260 -19.31 -4.18 2.57
N ARG A 261 -19.57 -4.23 3.86
CA ARG A 261 -20.56 -5.10 4.49
C ARG A 261 -21.64 -4.26 5.16
N LEU A 262 -22.90 -4.52 4.80
CA LEU A 262 -24.05 -3.93 5.48
C LEU A 262 -24.69 -4.96 6.43
N PRO A 263 -25.42 -4.50 7.46
CA PRO A 263 -26.10 -5.39 8.40
C PRO A 263 -27.10 -6.32 7.71
N ASN A 264 -27.27 -7.51 8.28
CA ASN A 264 -28.26 -8.51 7.88
C ASN A 264 -28.18 -8.95 6.41
N THR A 265 -26.99 -8.84 5.80
CA THR A 265 -26.73 -9.32 4.46
C THR A 265 -26.34 -10.79 4.47
N GLN A 266 -26.58 -11.50 3.35
CA GLN A 266 -26.11 -12.86 3.22
C GLN A 266 -24.57 -12.90 3.18
N PRO A 267 -23.92 -13.98 3.66
CA PRO A 267 -22.47 -14.12 3.58
C PRO A 267 -21.93 -13.93 2.15
N GLU A 268 -22.47 -14.67 1.19
CA GLU A 268 -22.13 -14.53 -0.22
C GLU A 268 -22.97 -13.40 -0.84
N VAL A 269 -22.30 -12.33 -1.25
CA VAL A 269 -22.90 -11.20 -1.97
C VAL A 269 -22.19 -11.08 -3.31
N LYS A 270 -22.95 -11.05 -4.40
CA LYS A 270 -22.40 -10.89 -5.75
C LYS A 270 -22.52 -9.43 -6.17
N THR A 271 -21.45 -8.68 -5.96
CA THR A 271 -21.29 -7.29 -6.41
C THR A 271 -20.05 -7.20 -7.28
N PRO A 272 -20.08 -6.47 -8.42
CA PRO A 272 -18.86 -6.18 -9.16
C PRO A 272 -17.93 -5.32 -8.30
N PRO A 273 -16.60 -5.48 -8.40
CA PRO A 273 -15.66 -4.61 -7.73
C PRO A 273 -15.67 -3.21 -8.35
N HIS A 274 -15.31 -2.21 -7.54
CA HIS A 274 -14.96 -0.89 -8.03
C HIS A 274 -13.57 -0.95 -8.67
N ILE A 275 -13.49 -0.66 -9.97
CA ILE A 275 -12.23 -0.69 -10.71
C ILE A 275 -11.74 0.74 -10.91
N SER A 276 -10.47 0.99 -10.62
CA SER A 276 -9.80 2.28 -10.82
C SER A 276 -8.39 2.07 -11.37
N GLY A 277 -7.76 3.14 -11.84
CA GLY A 277 -6.43 3.06 -12.45
C GLY A 277 -6.43 2.39 -13.83
N LEU A 278 -7.58 2.41 -14.52
CA LEU A 278 -7.66 1.99 -15.92
C LEU A 278 -6.97 3.03 -16.79
N ASP A 279 -6.02 2.59 -17.61
CA ASP A 279 -5.51 3.38 -18.72
C ASP A 279 -6.53 3.34 -19.85
N VAL A 280 -7.64 4.07 -19.68
CA VAL A 280 -8.65 4.21 -20.73
C VAL A 280 -7.92 4.83 -21.93
N LYS A 281 -7.94 4.14 -23.08
CA LYS A 281 -7.61 4.80 -24.34
C LYS A 281 -8.60 5.96 -24.43
N GLY A 282 -8.11 7.19 -24.32
CA GLY A 282 -8.93 8.35 -24.62
C GLY A 282 -9.52 8.12 -26.00
N ASP A 283 -10.82 7.90 -26.06
CA ASP A 283 -11.57 8.23 -27.27
C ASP A 283 -11.34 9.73 -27.46
N GLY A 284 -10.83 10.06 -28.64
CA GLY A 284 -10.24 11.35 -28.95
C GLY A 284 -11.15 12.56 -28.70
N ASP A 285 -10.49 13.71 -28.61
CA ASP A 285 -10.97 15.05 -28.94
C ASP A 285 -12.45 15.37 -28.67
N ASN A 286 -12.67 16.23 -27.68
CA ASN A 286 -13.60 17.36 -27.78
C ASN A 286 -13.28 18.40 -26.70
N ASN A 287 -12.29 19.25 -26.99
CA ASN A 287 -12.40 20.73 -27.15
C ASN A 287 -11.05 21.41 -26.86
#